data_AF-A0A0C3HI05-F1
#
_entry.id   AF-A0A0C3HI05-F1
#
_cell.length_a   1.000
_cell.length_b   1.000
_cell.length_c   1.000
_cell.angle_alpha   90.00
_cell.angle_beta   90.00
_cell.angle_gamma   90.00
#
_symmetry.space_group_name_H-M   'P 1'
#
loop_
_entity.id
_entity.type
_entity.pdbx_description
1 polymer ?
#
loop_
_entity_poly.entity_id
_entity_poly.type
_entity_poly.pdbx_seq_one_letter_code
_entity_poly.pdbx_strand_id
1 'polypeptide(L)'
;TNVILDHCSFAYGQWDSVDAVGAVNITVSNSIIAFPIGQQFGAHVETGPATFYGNLWVSAHNRQPLVKCNTQYVNNVVYNYQAAYTSANTGGSFSHDILNNYFISGPSTTSASNYYYQMASDQSVYAHGNYADTNNDGTLNGALENSVGSSVVLSSAWASTSVGMASMTAAEAVT
;
A
#
# COMPACT_ATOMS: atom_id res chain seq x y z
N THR A 1 14.97 -14.31 -5.61
CA THR A 1 14.90 -13.14 -6.52
C THR A 1 13.85 -13.46 -7.58
N ASN A 2 13.30 -12.45 -8.27
CA ASN A 2 12.34 -12.61 -9.37
C ASN A 2 11.13 -13.45 -8.95
N VAL A 3 10.41 -12.95 -7.95
CA VAL A 3 9.25 -13.61 -7.36
C VAL A 3 7.99 -12.91 -7.83
N ILE A 4 7.03 -13.68 -8.34
CA ILE A 4 5.71 -13.20 -8.73
C ILE A 4 4.66 -14.02 -7.96
N LEU A 5 3.81 -13.32 -7.23
CA LEU A 5 2.62 -13.84 -6.57
C LEU A 5 1.42 -13.18 -7.22
N ASP A 6 0.71 -13.91 -8.07
CA ASP A 6 -0.42 -13.38 -8.83
C ASP A 6 -1.68 -14.21 -8.54
N HIS A 7 -2.85 -13.56 -8.42
CA HIS A 7 -4.13 -14.23 -8.14
C HIS A 7 -4.11 -15.16 -6.92
N CYS A 8 -3.37 -14.76 -5.87
CA CYS A 8 -3.25 -15.52 -4.64
C CYS A 8 -4.18 -14.96 -3.56
N SER A 9 -4.51 -15.79 -2.57
CA SER A 9 -5.22 -15.37 -1.35
C SER A 9 -4.40 -15.75 -0.13
N PHE A 10 -3.90 -14.75 0.58
CA PHE A 10 -3.11 -14.90 1.80
C PHE A 10 -3.94 -14.45 2.99
N ALA A 11 -4.09 -15.32 3.99
CA ALA A 11 -4.84 -14.97 5.19
C ALA A 11 -4.29 -15.62 6.46
N TYR A 12 -4.63 -15.01 7.60
CA TYR A 12 -4.30 -15.52 8.93
C TYR A 12 -2.81 -15.66 9.23
N GLY A 13 -1.96 -14.82 8.63
CA GLY A 13 -0.55 -14.71 9.03
C GLY A 13 -0.43 -14.25 10.48
N GLN A 14 0.37 -14.94 11.29
CA GLN A 14 0.56 -14.64 12.72
C GLN A 14 1.38 -13.37 12.98
N TRP A 15 2.33 -13.10 12.08
CA TRP A 15 3.23 -11.94 12.16
C TRP A 15 2.85 -10.98 11.02
N ASP A 16 3.38 -11.22 9.83
CA ASP A 16 2.98 -10.62 8.56
C ASP A 16 2.34 -11.69 7.67
N SER A 17 1.32 -11.34 6.86
CA SER A 17 0.72 -12.30 5.90
C SER A 17 1.63 -12.57 4.70
N VAL A 18 2.43 -11.57 4.32
CA VAL A 18 3.53 -11.68 3.35
C VAL A 18 4.79 -11.09 3.99
N ASP A 19 5.83 -11.90 4.18
CA ASP A 19 7.15 -11.42 4.63
C ASP A 19 8.20 -11.68 3.56
N ALA A 20 8.97 -10.65 3.24
CA ALA A 20 10.01 -10.69 2.22
C ALA A 20 11.23 -9.87 2.63
N VAL A 21 12.05 -10.43 3.52
CA VAL A 21 13.37 -9.91 3.89
C VAL A 21 14.46 -10.60 3.06
N GLY A 22 15.35 -9.82 2.44
CA GLY A 22 16.46 -10.32 1.61
C GLY A 22 16.07 -10.77 0.21
N ALA A 23 14.79 -10.66 -0.16
CA ALA A 23 14.30 -10.95 -1.50
C ALA A 23 14.40 -9.72 -2.41
N VAL A 24 14.62 -9.96 -3.71
CA VAL A 24 14.87 -8.94 -4.74
C VAL A 24 13.93 -9.16 -5.92
N ASN A 25 13.36 -8.09 -6.47
CA ASN A 25 12.38 -8.09 -7.56
C ASN A 25 11.14 -8.93 -7.21
N ILE A 26 10.26 -8.35 -6.39
CA ILE A 26 9.04 -9.01 -5.92
C ILE A 26 7.85 -8.30 -6.51
N THR A 27 6.91 -9.07 -7.06
CA THR A 27 5.61 -8.57 -7.49
C THR A 27 4.52 -9.36 -6.79
N VAL A 28 3.61 -8.66 -6.12
CA VAL A 28 2.33 -9.20 -5.66
C VAL A 28 1.24 -8.51 -6.45
N SER A 29 0.48 -9.25 -7.23
CA SER A 29 -0.55 -8.70 -8.11
C SER A 29 -1.87 -9.43 -8.04
N ASN A 30 -2.97 -8.71 -8.25
CA ASN A 30 -4.32 -9.25 -8.36
C ASN A 30 -4.68 -10.22 -7.22
N SER A 31 -4.13 -9.98 -6.03
CA SER A 31 -4.19 -10.92 -4.90
C SER A 31 -5.00 -10.33 -3.75
N ILE A 32 -5.44 -11.20 -2.85
CA ILE A 32 -6.12 -10.83 -1.61
C ILE A 32 -5.17 -11.07 -0.44
N ILE A 33 -4.96 -10.05 0.39
CA ILE A 33 -4.19 -10.13 1.64
C ILE A 33 -5.14 -9.75 2.77
N ALA A 34 -5.54 -10.72 3.60
CA ALA A 34 -6.68 -10.54 4.50
C ALA A 34 -6.49 -11.14 5.89
N PHE A 35 -7.13 -10.53 6.88
CA PHE A 35 -7.34 -11.09 8.21
C PHE A 35 -6.05 -11.62 8.88
N PRO A 36 -4.93 -10.88 8.88
CA PRO A 36 -3.78 -11.29 9.65
C PRO A 36 -4.18 -11.39 11.13
N ILE A 37 -3.59 -12.35 11.84
CA ILE A 37 -3.79 -12.56 13.28
C ILE A 37 -2.51 -12.20 14.03
N GLY A 38 -2.51 -12.29 15.36
CA GLY A 38 -1.33 -11.95 16.16
C GLY A 38 -0.94 -10.47 16.03
N GLN A 39 0.18 -10.18 15.37
CA GLN A 39 0.61 -8.79 15.09
C GLN A 39 -0.32 -8.06 14.11
N GLN A 40 -1.10 -8.80 13.32
CA GLN A 40 -2.12 -8.25 12.41
C GLN A 40 -1.52 -7.37 11.29
N PHE A 41 -0.37 -7.77 10.72
CA PHE A 41 0.27 -7.07 9.63
C PHE A 41 0.03 -7.73 8.27
N GLY A 42 -0.19 -6.91 7.23
CA GLY A 42 -0.42 -7.40 5.87
C GLY A 42 0.87 -7.88 5.23
N ALA A 43 1.85 -6.99 5.12
CA ALA A 43 3.13 -7.34 4.54
C ALA A 43 4.32 -6.56 5.13
N HIS A 44 5.47 -7.21 5.17
CA HIS A 44 6.76 -6.62 5.49
C HIS A 44 7.77 -6.94 4.38
N VAL A 45 8.31 -5.90 3.75
CA VAL A 45 9.26 -6.05 2.64
C VAL A 45 10.50 -5.19 2.84
N GLU A 46 11.67 -5.82 2.70
CA GLU A 46 12.99 -5.19 2.74
C GLU A 46 13.80 -5.56 1.48
N THR A 47 14.92 -4.87 1.24
CA THR A 47 15.83 -5.07 0.09
C THR A 47 15.25 -4.58 -1.24
N GLY A 48 14.14 -5.17 -1.69
CA GLY A 48 13.39 -4.79 -2.87
C GLY A 48 14.18 -4.80 -4.20
N PRO A 49 13.71 -4.09 -5.23
CA PRO A 49 12.46 -3.34 -5.27
C PRO A 49 11.23 -4.26 -5.18
N ALA A 50 10.09 -3.66 -4.85
CA ALA A 50 8.81 -4.36 -4.71
C ALA A 50 7.69 -3.68 -5.49
N THR A 51 6.78 -4.48 -6.02
CA THR A 51 5.61 -4.04 -6.77
C THR A 51 4.36 -4.67 -6.19
N PHE A 52 3.36 -3.85 -5.88
CA PHE A 52 2.03 -4.25 -5.45
C PHE A 52 1.01 -3.63 -6.39
N TYR A 53 0.34 -4.46 -7.18
CA TYR A 53 -0.57 -4.01 -8.23
C TYR A 53 -1.93 -4.69 -8.15
N GLY A 54 -3.02 -3.92 -8.09
CA GLY A 54 -4.37 -4.49 -8.21
C GLY A 54 -4.76 -5.42 -7.04
N ASN A 55 -4.14 -5.28 -5.87
CA ASN A 55 -4.43 -6.15 -4.74
C ASN A 55 -5.56 -5.59 -3.88
N LEU A 56 -6.28 -6.51 -3.22
CA LEU A 56 -7.23 -6.20 -2.17
C LEU A 56 -6.61 -6.52 -0.80
N TRP A 57 -6.50 -5.50 0.04
CA TRP A 57 -5.99 -5.58 1.41
C TRP A 57 -7.14 -5.43 2.40
N VAL A 58 -7.30 -6.36 3.34
CA VAL A 58 -8.54 -6.46 4.14
C VAL A 58 -8.25 -6.66 5.62
N SER A 59 -8.78 -5.75 6.44
CA SER A 59 -8.93 -5.92 7.89
C SER A 59 -7.63 -6.21 8.65
N ALA A 60 -6.55 -5.58 8.22
CA ALA A 60 -5.27 -5.65 8.90
C ALA A 60 -5.06 -4.40 9.76
N HIS A 61 -4.36 -4.56 10.89
CA HIS A 61 -4.06 -3.43 11.76
C HIS A 61 -3.12 -2.43 11.05
N ASN A 62 -1.95 -2.88 10.59
CA ASN A 62 -0.96 -2.00 9.95
C ASN A 62 -0.29 -2.71 8.77
N ARG A 63 0.56 -2.00 8.03
CA ARG A 63 1.53 -2.54 7.06
C ARG A 63 0.85 -3.16 5.84
N GLN A 64 0.18 -2.33 5.06
CA GLN A 64 -0.48 -2.69 3.79
C GLN A 64 0.21 -2.03 2.59
N PRO A 65 1.52 -2.28 2.32
CA PRO A 65 2.55 -2.98 3.09
C PRO A 65 3.32 -2.06 4.08
N LEU A 66 4.27 -2.62 4.84
CA LEU A 66 5.45 -1.89 5.31
C LEU A 66 6.59 -2.12 4.32
N VAL A 67 7.15 -1.03 3.81
CA VAL A 67 8.23 -1.07 2.83
C VAL A 67 9.49 -0.37 3.32
N LYS A 68 10.61 -1.07 3.14
CA LYS A 68 11.98 -0.56 3.36
C LYS A 68 12.80 -0.77 2.09
N CYS A 69 12.23 -0.34 0.96
CA CYS A 69 12.82 -0.42 -0.38
C CYS A 69 12.05 0.45 -1.37
N ASN A 70 12.62 0.66 -2.57
CA ASN A 70 11.89 1.31 -3.67
C ASN A 70 10.66 0.49 -4.05
N THR A 71 9.50 1.16 -4.16
CA THR A 71 8.21 0.47 -4.28
C THR A 71 7.32 1.11 -5.34
N GLN A 72 6.59 0.26 -6.06
CA GLN A 72 5.41 0.63 -6.86
C GLN A 72 4.16 0.07 -6.16
N TYR A 73 3.21 0.94 -5.80
CA TYR A 73 1.96 0.59 -5.13
C TYR A 73 0.80 1.18 -5.95
N VAL A 74 0.25 0.39 -6.85
CA VAL A 74 -0.59 0.87 -7.95
C VAL A 74 -1.93 0.15 -7.97
N ASN A 75 -3.04 0.89 -8.06
CA ASN A 75 -4.39 0.33 -8.19
C ASN A 75 -4.80 -0.68 -7.11
N ASN A 76 -4.27 -0.56 -5.89
CA ASN A 76 -4.68 -1.40 -4.77
C ASN A 76 -5.91 -0.82 -4.06
N VAL A 77 -6.73 -1.70 -3.49
CA VAL A 77 -7.84 -1.34 -2.60
C VAL A 77 -7.46 -1.77 -1.18
N VAL A 78 -7.52 -0.84 -0.23
CA VAL A 78 -7.21 -1.09 1.18
C VAL A 78 -8.45 -0.82 2.02
N TYR A 79 -9.03 -1.87 2.58
CA TYR A 79 -10.24 -1.78 3.39
C TYR A 79 -9.99 -2.15 4.85
N ASN A 80 -10.59 -1.38 5.74
CA ASN A 80 -10.66 -1.67 7.18
C ASN A 80 -9.27 -1.77 7.85
N TYR A 81 -8.46 -0.71 7.72
CA TYR A 81 -7.10 -0.64 8.25
C TYR A 81 -6.98 0.34 9.43
N GLN A 82 -5.94 0.23 10.25
CA GLN A 82 -5.52 1.31 11.18
C GLN A 82 -4.36 2.14 10.61
N ALA A 83 -3.51 1.53 9.79
CA ALA A 83 -2.53 2.18 8.95
C ALA A 83 -2.34 1.38 7.65
N ALA A 84 -2.43 2.06 6.51
CA ALA A 84 -2.38 1.43 5.20
C ALA A 84 -0.93 1.33 4.69
N TYR A 85 -0.54 2.21 3.77
CA TYR A 85 0.80 2.20 3.19
C TYR A 85 1.80 2.76 4.20
N THR A 86 2.72 1.93 4.67
CA THR A 86 3.66 2.29 5.74
C THR A 86 5.08 2.31 5.19
N SER A 87 5.80 3.41 5.40
CA SER A 87 7.26 3.40 5.39
C SER A 87 7.78 3.30 6.82
N ALA A 88 9.00 2.82 7.03
CA ALA A 88 9.58 2.74 8.36
C ALA A 88 10.78 3.69 8.49
N ASN A 89 10.93 4.30 9.67
CA ASN A 89 12.12 5.05 10.03
C ASN A 89 13.32 4.11 10.16
N THR A 90 13.99 3.86 9.05
CA THR A 90 15.01 2.80 8.91
C THR A 90 16.41 3.32 8.63
N GLY A 91 16.59 4.64 8.54
CA GLY A 91 17.86 5.24 8.12
C GLY A 91 18.19 5.02 6.65
N GLY A 92 17.28 4.43 5.86
CA GLY A 92 17.38 4.28 4.41
C GLY A 92 16.45 5.25 3.68
N SER A 93 16.89 5.74 2.53
CA SER A 93 16.10 6.61 1.66
C SER A 93 15.57 5.83 0.47
N PHE A 94 14.24 5.79 0.31
CA PHE A 94 13.58 5.04 -0.76
C PHE A 94 12.62 5.91 -1.56
N SER A 95 12.33 5.45 -2.78
CA SER A 95 11.35 6.07 -3.68
C SER A 95 10.07 5.24 -3.76
N HIS A 96 8.92 5.90 -3.66
CA HIS A 96 7.61 5.28 -3.63
C HIS A 96 6.72 5.88 -4.71
N ASP A 97 6.26 5.04 -5.63
CA ASP A 97 5.21 5.40 -6.59
C ASP A 97 3.88 4.86 -6.05
N ILE A 98 2.99 5.74 -5.63
CA ILE A 98 1.71 5.37 -5.00
C ILE A 98 0.58 5.93 -5.85
N LEU A 99 -0.04 5.09 -6.67
CA LEU A 99 -0.87 5.54 -7.78
C LEU A 99 -2.24 4.88 -7.79
N ASN A 100 -3.29 5.69 -7.89
CA ASN A 100 -4.66 5.24 -8.12
C ASN A 100 -5.14 4.16 -7.13
N ASN A 101 -4.70 4.22 -5.88
CA ASN A 101 -5.16 3.33 -4.81
C ASN A 101 -6.41 3.91 -4.14
N TYR A 102 -7.24 3.04 -3.55
CA TYR A 102 -8.42 3.45 -2.81
C TYR A 102 -8.33 2.96 -1.36
N PHE A 103 -8.28 3.89 -0.42
CA PHE A 103 -8.28 3.62 1.02
C PHE A 103 -9.68 3.79 1.60
N ILE A 104 -10.26 2.73 2.15
CA ILE A 104 -11.62 2.69 2.66
C ILE A 104 -11.58 2.36 4.15
N SER A 105 -12.00 3.30 5.00
CA SER A 105 -12.15 3.04 6.43
C SER A 105 -13.20 1.96 6.67
N GLY A 106 -13.01 1.17 7.72
CA GLY A 106 -13.96 0.14 8.11
C GLY A 106 -14.22 0.13 9.60
N PRO A 107 -14.98 -0.87 10.10
CA PRO A 107 -15.36 -0.97 11.52
C PRO A 107 -14.17 -1.00 12.49
N SER A 108 -13.02 -1.47 12.04
CA SER A 108 -11.78 -1.53 12.81
C SER A 108 -10.88 -0.31 12.61
N THR A 109 -11.25 0.66 11.76
CA THR A 109 -10.49 1.90 11.57
C THR A 109 -10.86 2.90 12.67
N THR A 110 -9.97 3.12 13.63
CA THR A 110 -10.15 4.16 14.67
C THR A 110 -9.41 5.45 14.35
N SER A 111 -8.53 5.45 13.34
CA SER A 111 -7.87 6.64 12.80
C SER A 111 -7.96 6.68 11.28
N ALA A 112 -9.00 7.32 10.75
CA ALA A 112 -9.22 7.50 9.32
C ALA A 112 -8.33 8.63 8.73
N SER A 113 -7.02 8.51 8.92
CA SER A 113 -6.01 9.45 8.40
C SER A 113 -4.66 8.79 8.06
N ASN A 114 -4.42 7.56 8.54
CA ASN A 114 -3.16 6.85 8.34
C ASN A 114 -3.12 6.09 6.99
N TYR A 115 -3.49 6.75 5.88
CA TYR A 115 -3.35 6.18 4.54
C TYR A 115 -1.89 5.96 4.18
N TYR A 116 -1.08 6.93 4.58
CA TYR A 116 0.36 6.95 4.48
C TYR A 116 0.91 7.10 5.90
N TYR A 117 1.51 6.04 6.44
CA TYR A 117 1.95 6.00 7.82
C TYR A 117 3.47 6.01 7.92
N GLN A 118 4.00 6.75 8.90
CA GLN A 118 5.44 6.89 9.15
C GLN A 118 6.27 7.39 7.94
N MET A 119 5.61 8.10 7.01
CA MET A 119 6.26 8.74 5.87
C MET A 119 7.09 9.96 6.31
N ALA A 120 8.40 9.73 6.41
CA ALA A 120 9.39 10.69 6.88
C ALA A 120 10.10 11.42 5.72
N SER A 121 10.82 12.49 6.05
CA SER A 121 11.53 13.37 5.09
C SER A 121 12.69 12.72 4.35
N ASP A 122 13.11 11.52 4.74
CA ASP A 122 14.10 10.70 4.03
C ASP A 122 13.50 9.84 2.91
N GLN A 123 12.17 9.81 2.78
CA GLN A 123 11.46 9.11 1.71
C GLN A 123 11.06 10.09 0.59
N SER A 124 11.15 9.62 -0.66
CA SER A 124 10.72 10.36 -1.85
C SER A 124 9.48 9.71 -2.43
N VAL A 125 8.40 10.46 -2.66
CA VAL A 125 7.09 9.88 -2.99
C VAL A 125 6.44 10.61 -4.15
N TYR A 126 6.05 9.86 -5.17
CA TYR A 126 5.10 10.30 -6.18
C TYR A 126 3.73 9.69 -5.87
N ALA A 127 2.86 10.47 -5.22
CA ALA A 127 1.48 10.08 -4.94
C ALA A 127 0.50 10.81 -5.87
N HIS A 128 -0.29 10.07 -6.64
CA HIS A 128 -1.24 10.67 -7.57
C HIS A 128 -2.48 9.77 -7.77
N GLY A 129 -3.65 10.41 -7.83
CA GLY A 129 -4.92 9.76 -8.15
C GLY A 129 -5.45 8.82 -7.06
N ASN A 130 -4.85 8.82 -5.87
CA ASN A 130 -5.34 8.01 -4.75
C ASN A 130 -6.54 8.67 -4.08
N TYR A 131 -7.47 7.84 -3.58
CA TYR A 131 -8.70 8.28 -2.92
C TYR A 131 -8.80 7.71 -1.51
N ALA A 132 -9.42 8.45 -0.61
CA ALA A 132 -9.73 8.03 0.75
C ALA A 132 -11.22 8.24 1.06
N ASP A 133 -11.85 7.18 1.56
CA ASP A 133 -13.22 7.19 2.07
C ASP A 133 -13.19 6.86 3.56
N THR A 134 -13.71 7.79 4.37
CA THR A 134 -13.38 7.88 5.81
C THR A 134 -14.59 7.90 6.73
N ASN A 135 -15.79 8.03 6.18
CA ASN A 135 -16.98 8.39 6.94
C ASN A 135 -17.81 7.17 7.39
N ASN A 136 -17.45 5.97 6.93
CA ASN A 136 -18.13 4.70 7.24
C ASN A 136 -19.64 4.73 6.97
N ASP A 137 -20.10 5.46 5.95
CA ASP A 137 -21.53 5.63 5.64
C ASP A 137 -22.11 4.51 4.74
N GLY A 138 -21.26 3.58 4.27
CA GLY A 138 -21.64 2.47 3.39
C GLY A 138 -21.76 2.85 1.91
N THR A 139 -21.39 4.06 1.52
CA THR A 139 -21.38 4.56 0.15
C THR A 139 -19.94 4.82 -0.27
N LEU A 140 -19.52 4.32 -1.43
CA LEU A 140 -18.18 4.61 -1.97
C LEU A 140 -18.13 6.05 -2.51
N ASN A 141 -17.76 7.02 -1.67
CA ASN A 141 -17.80 8.46 -1.98
C ASN A 141 -16.58 9.24 -1.47
N GLY A 142 -15.44 8.58 -1.44
CA GLY A 142 -14.16 9.12 -1.00
C GLY A 142 -13.67 10.34 -1.78
N ALA A 143 -12.70 11.02 -1.22
CA ALA A 143 -12.07 12.20 -1.78
C ALA A 143 -10.61 11.92 -2.19
N LEU A 144 -10.08 12.73 -3.11
CA LEU A 144 -8.68 12.67 -3.54
C LEU A 144 -7.74 12.90 -2.33
N GLU A 145 -6.76 12.02 -2.15
CA GLU A 145 -5.83 12.06 -1.02
C GLU A 145 -4.41 11.63 -1.42
N ASN A 146 -3.49 12.60 -1.53
CA ASN A 146 -2.10 12.38 -1.92
C ASN A 146 -1.11 13.06 -0.96
N SER A 147 -1.55 13.36 0.27
CA SER A 147 -0.77 14.03 1.32
C SER A 147 0.10 13.02 2.05
N VAL A 148 1.34 12.86 1.60
CA VAL A 148 2.28 11.81 2.02
C VAL A 148 3.11 12.18 3.25
N GLY A 149 2.48 12.85 4.23
CA GLY A 149 3.14 13.26 5.46
C GLY A 149 4.32 14.22 5.21
N SER A 150 5.50 13.89 5.76
CA SER A 150 6.69 14.75 5.69
C SER A 150 7.68 14.39 4.59
N SER A 151 7.33 13.42 3.74
CA SER A 151 8.19 12.96 2.66
C SER A 151 8.43 14.01 1.58
N VAL A 152 9.54 13.84 0.85
CA VAL A 152 9.83 14.64 -0.34
C VAL A 152 8.85 14.27 -1.44
N VAL A 153 7.98 15.21 -1.82
CA VAL A 153 7.01 15.00 -2.91
C VAL A 153 7.73 15.11 -4.26
N LEU A 154 7.61 14.08 -5.08
CA LEU A 154 8.15 14.03 -6.44
C LEU A 154 7.13 14.56 -7.45
N SER A 155 7.61 15.15 -8.54
CA SER A 155 6.77 15.61 -9.67
C SER A 155 6.47 14.52 -10.69
N SER A 156 7.17 13.39 -10.64
CA SER A 156 6.99 12.25 -11.54
C SER A 156 7.33 10.95 -10.84
N ALA A 157 6.80 9.84 -11.37
CA ALA A 157 7.13 8.50 -10.91
C ALA A 157 8.64 8.23 -10.99
N TRP A 158 9.19 7.50 -10.00
CA TRP A 158 10.59 7.08 -10.02
C TRP A 158 10.81 5.93 -11.01
N ALA A 159 9.84 5.03 -11.13
CA ALA A 159 9.87 3.94 -12.11
C ALA A 159 9.10 4.34 -13.37
N SER A 160 9.74 4.21 -14.53
CA SER A 160 9.14 4.55 -15.83
C SER A 160 7.91 3.71 -16.19
N THR A 161 7.74 2.55 -15.54
CA THR A 161 6.59 1.65 -15.76
C THR A 161 5.37 2.02 -14.93
N SER A 162 5.51 2.79 -13.84
CA SER A 162 4.44 3.04 -12.87
C SER A 162 3.21 3.71 -13.48
N VAL A 163 3.42 4.73 -14.32
CA VAL A 163 2.33 5.44 -14.99
C VAL A 163 1.62 4.54 -16.01
N GLY A 164 2.36 3.68 -16.71
CA GLY A 164 1.77 2.71 -17.65
C GLY A 164 1.00 1.58 -16.96
N MET A 165 1.39 1.21 -15.73
CA MET A 165 0.68 0.24 -14.91
C MET A 165 -0.61 0.79 -14.30
N ALA A 166 -0.69 2.10 -14.06
CA ALA A 166 -1.84 2.76 -13.46
C ALA A 166 -3.00 2.92 -14.47
N SER A 167 -3.48 1.80 -15.01
CA SER A 167 -4.43 1.76 -16.14
C SER A 167 -5.88 2.06 -15.74
N MET A 168 -6.19 2.03 -14.44
CA MET A 168 -7.50 2.33 -13.88
C MET A 168 -7.38 3.55 -12.95
N THR A 169 -8.45 4.33 -12.82
CA THR A 169 -8.62 5.25 -11.70
C THR A 169 -8.79 4.49 -10.38
N ALA A 170 -8.65 5.17 -9.24
CA ALA A 170 -8.91 4.53 -7.95
C ALA A 170 -10.34 4.00 -7.85
N ALA A 171 -11.34 4.74 -8.34
CA ALA A 171 -12.73 4.33 -8.30
C ALA A 171 -13.00 3.09 -9.15
N GLU A 172 -12.42 3.00 -10.35
CA GLU A 172 -12.53 1.82 -11.22
C GLU A 172 -11.86 0.58 -10.61
N ALA A 173 -10.80 0.75 -9.80
CA ALA A 173 -10.13 -0.38 -9.14
C ALA A 173 -10.99 -1.05 -8.04
N VAL A 174 -12.09 -0.43 -7.60
CA VAL A 174 -13.02 -0.97 -6.59
C VAL A 174 -14.21 -1.71 -7.22
N THR A 175 -14.46 -1.54 -8.52
CA THR A 175 -15.64 -2.06 -9.26
C THR A 175 -15.29 -3.19 -10.20
#